data_AF-A0AAP6ZPU9-F1
#
_entry.id   AF-A0AAP6ZPU9-F1
#
_cell.length_a   1.000
_cell.length_b   1.000
_cell.length_c   1.000
_cell.angle_alpha   90.00
_cell.angle_beta   90.00
_cell.angle_gamma   90.00
#
_symmetry.space_group_name_H-M   'P 1'
#
loop_
_entity.id
_entity.type
_entity.pdbx_description
1 polymer ?
#
loop_
_entity_poly.entity_id
_entity_poly.type
_entity_poly.pdbx_seq_one_letter_code
_entity_poly.pdbx_strand_id
1 'polypeptide(L)'
;MQTVNTHQHQPTSKVFTERVAVDIPKTVWTDEDVLELQIGMIKSAINDVRDGRKSKLMQREAKRWLLEDDYIHPLSFCNCCRSVGLDAELLRSMLSRLLKGGFENESI
;
A
#
# COMPACT_ATOMS: atom_id res chain seq x y z
N MET A 1 38.17 -8.22 -51.85
CA MET A 1 36.77 -7.75 -51.85
C MET A 1 36.00 -8.61 -50.86
N GLN A 2 35.65 -8.07 -49.70
CA GLN A 2 35.00 -8.81 -48.61
C GLN A 2 33.52 -8.44 -48.58
N THR A 3 32.66 -9.47 -48.57
CA THR A 3 31.20 -9.35 -48.59
C THR A 3 30.67 -9.05 -47.20
N VAL A 4 29.90 -7.97 -47.07
CA VAL A 4 29.21 -7.60 -45.83
C VAL A 4 27.94 -8.44 -45.73
N ASN A 5 27.90 -9.36 -44.76
CA ASN A 5 26.69 -10.12 -44.42
C ASN A 5 25.74 -9.26 -43.59
N THR A 6 24.64 -8.83 -44.21
CA THR A 6 23.54 -8.15 -43.52
C THR A 6 22.69 -9.19 -42.80
N HIS A 7 22.84 -9.33 -41.48
CA HIS A 7 21.91 -10.12 -40.67
C HIS A 7 20.57 -9.40 -40.57
N GLN A 8 19.59 -9.85 -41.36
CA GLN A 8 18.19 -9.46 -41.19
C GLN A 8 17.63 -10.14 -39.93
N HIS A 9 17.41 -9.36 -38.88
CA HIS A 9 16.58 -9.79 -37.75
C HIS A 9 15.12 -9.84 -38.19
N GLN A 10 14.62 -11.05 -38.42
CA GLN A 10 13.19 -11.31 -38.59
C GLN A 10 12.51 -11.21 -37.20
N PRO A 11 11.48 -10.36 -37.01
CA PRO A 11 10.76 -10.32 -35.75
C PRO A 11 9.92 -11.59 -35.64
N THR A 12 10.34 -12.50 -34.76
CA THR A 12 9.61 -13.71 -34.42
C THR A 12 8.39 -13.38 -33.56
N SER A 13 7.26 -13.98 -33.97
CA SER A 13 6.04 -14.23 -33.18
C SER A 13 5.11 -13.04 -32.96
N LYS A 14 4.10 -12.95 -33.84
CA LYS A 14 2.80 -12.37 -33.49
C LYS A 14 2.14 -13.28 -32.44
N VAL A 15 2.38 -12.99 -31.16
CA VAL A 15 1.54 -13.56 -30.09
C VAL A 15 0.20 -12.83 -30.18
N PHE A 16 -0.76 -13.46 -30.85
CA PHE A 16 -2.15 -13.01 -30.81
C PHE A 16 -2.68 -13.38 -29.43
N THR A 17 -2.56 -12.46 -28.48
CA THR A 17 -3.22 -12.58 -27.18
C THR A 17 -4.70 -12.32 -27.40
N GLU A 18 -5.44 -13.38 -27.69
CA GLU A 18 -6.91 -13.35 -27.67
C GLU A 18 -7.33 -12.92 -26.27
N ARG A 19 -7.89 -11.71 -26.15
CA ARG A 19 -8.47 -11.21 -24.91
C ARG A 19 -9.79 -11.93 -24.72
N VAL A 20 -9.75 -13.10 -24.08
CA VAL A 20 -10.97 -13.78 -23.60
C VAL A 20 -11.62 -12.84 -22.60
N ALA A 21 -12.81 -12.34 -22.95
CA ALA A 21 -13.65 -11.61 -22.01
C ALA A 21 -14.10 -12.60 -20.93
N VAL A 22 -13.42 -12.59 -19.79
CA VAL A 22 -13.89 -13.28 -18.61
C VAL A 22 -14.99 -12.40 -18.02
N ASP A 23 -16.22 -12.90 -18.00
CA ASP A 23 -17.30 -12.31 -17.22
C ASP A 23 -16.98 -12.49 -15.74
N ILE A 24 -16.15 -11.57 -15.22
CA ILE A 24 -15.88 -11.47 -13.79
C ILE A 24 -17.19 -10.99 -13.16
N PRO A 25 -17.81 -11.76 -12.24
CA PRO A 25 -18.98 -11.29 -11.53
C PRO A 25 -18.67 -9.93 -10.92
N LYS A 26 -19.54 -8.93 -11.13
CA LYS A 26 -19.44 -7.65 -10.42
C LYS A 26 -19.63 -7.94 -8.94
N THR A 27 -18.54 -8.08 -8.20
CA THR A 27 -18.54 -8.14 -6.76
C THR A 27 -19.08 -6.80 -6.26
N VAL A 28 -20.26 -6.83 -5.65
CA VAL A 28 -20.84 -5.67 -4.99
C VAL A 28 -20.20 -5.57 -3.63
N TRP A 29 -19.50 -4.46 -3.37
CA TRP A 29 -18.96 -4.18 -2.05
C TRP A 29 -20.10 -3.87 -1.09
N THR A 30 -20.10 -4.55 0.05
CA THR A 30 -20.94 -4.22 1.19
C THR A 30 -20.22 -3.22 2.09
N ASP A 31 -20.98 -2.56 2.96
CA ASP A 31 -20.39 -1.67 3.96
C ASP A 31 -19.47 -2.44 4.93
N GLU A 32 -19.76 -3.72 5.18
CA GLU A 32 -18.90 -4.60 5.99
C GLU A 32 -17.56 -4.84 5.30
N ASP A 33 -17.53 -5.07 3.99
CA ASP A 33 -16.27 -5.22 3.24
C ASP A 33 -15.41 -3.96 3.34
N VAL A 34 -16.03 -2.78 3.30
CA VAL A 34 -15.35 -1.50 3.47
C VAL A 34 -14.82 -1.35 4.90
N LEU A 35 -15.60 -1.74 5.90
CA LEU A 35 -15.20 -1.71 7.31
C LEU A 35 -14.01 -2.65 7.57
N GLU A 36 -14.07 -3.88 7.06
CA GLU A 36 -12.99 -4.85 7.16
C GLU A 36 -11.72 -4.34 6.49
N LEU A 37 -11.84 -3.73 5.31
CA LEU A 37 -10.71 -3.11 4.62
C LEU A 37 -10.06 -2.01 5.47
N GLN A 38 -10.86 -1.09 6.02
CA GLN A 38 -10.36 0.01 6.86
C GLN A 38 -9.65 -0.50 8.11
N ILE A 39 -10.23 -1.48 8.81
CA ILE A 39 -9.61 -2.15 9.96
C ILE A 39 -8.30 -2.84 9.54
N GLY A 40 -8.31 -3.52 8.40
CA GLY A 40 -7.15 -4.21 7.83
C GLY A 40 -6.00 -3.25 7.55
N MET A 41 -6.29 -2.09 6.96
CA MET A 41 -5.30 -1.05 6.68
C MET A 41 -4.62 -0.53 7.94
N ILE A 42 -5.40 -0.20 8.98
CA ILE A 42 -4.86 0.26 10.27
C ILE A 42 -3.96 -0.82 10.88
N LYS A 43 -4.43 -2.06 10.94
CA LYS A 43 -3.65 -3.20 11.49
C LYS A 43 -2.37 -3.44 10.70
N SER A 44 -2.42 -3.38 9.37
CA SER A 44 -1.27 -3.60 8.50
C SER A 44 -0.20 -2.53 8.75
N ALA A 45 -0.58 -1.25 8.76
CA ALA A 45 0.35 -0.15 8.99
C ALA A 45 1.03 -0.25 10.36
N ILE A 46 0.27 -0.56 11.42
CA ILE A 46 0.83 -0.78 12.77
C ILE A 46 1.82 -1.95 12.77
N ASN A 47 1.48 -3.06 12.10
CA ASN A 47 2.35 -4.22 12.02
C ASN A 47 3.63 -3.91 11.22
N ASP A 48 3.53 -3.16 10.13
CA ASP A 48 4.68 -2.80 9.30
C ASP A 48 5.65 -1.89 10.05
N VAL A 49 5.16 -0.96 10.88
CA VAL A 49 6.01 -0.12 11.74
C VAL A 49 6.63 -0.91 12.89
N ARG A 50 5.92 -1.92 13.43
CA ARG A 50 6.44 -2.77 14.52
C ARG A 50 7.44 -3.81 14.02
N ASP A 51 7.28 -4.35 12.81
CA ASP A 51 8.11 -5.44 12.30
C ASP A 51 9.45 -4.92 11.78
N GLY A 52 10.48 -5.04 12.62
CA GLY A 52 11.86 -4.66 12.31
C GLY A 52 12.50 -5.44 11.13
N ARG A 53 11.85 -6.49 10.61
CA ARG A 53 12.34 -7.24 9.44
C ARG A 53 11.82 -6.70 8.11
N LYS A 54 10.85 -5.78 8.12
CA LYS A 54 10.35 -5.10 6.92
C LYS A 54 11.40 -4.14 6.38
N SER A 55 11.29 -3.80 5.09
CA SER A 55 12.21 -2.81 4.51
C SER A 55 12.01 -1.45 5.17
N LYS A 56 13.08 -0.66 5.25
CA LYS A 56 13.02 0.73 5.75
C LYS A 56 12.01 1.58 4.96
N LEU A 57 11.87 1.30 3.67
CA LEU A 57 10.88 1.97 2.82
C LEU A 57 9.45 1.68 3.29
N MET A 58 9.11 0.40 3.50
CA MET A 58 7.77 0.01 3.98
C MET A 58 7.46 0.59 5.37
N GLN A 59 8.44 0.57 6.29
CA GLN A 59 8.28 1.18 7.61
C GLN A 59 8.03 2.69 7.50
N ARG A 60 8.75 3.38 6.62
CA ARG A 60 8.58 4.82 6.37
C ARG A 60 7.21 5.13 5.78
N GLU A 61 6.76 4.36 4.80
CA GLU A 61 5.44 4.53 4.17
C GLU A 61 4.32 4.32 5.18
N ALA A 62 4.39 3.25 5.98
CA ALA A 62 3.42 2.99 7.03
C ALA A 62 3.44 4.09 8.12
N LYS A 63 4.62 4.53 8.55
CA LYS A 63 4.78 5.64 9.50
C LYS A 63 4.20 6.94 8.94
N ARG A 64 4.49 7.26 7.68
CA ARG A 64 3.94 8.45 7.01
C ARG A 64 2.42 8.39 7.01
N TRP A 65 1.84 7.29 6.55
CA TRP A 65 0.39 7.12 6.48
C TRP A 65 -0.28 7.26 7.86
N LEU A 66 0.29 6.68 8.93
CA LEU A 66 -0.22 6.80 10.29
C LEU A 66 -0.16 8.24 10.83
N LEU A 67 0.84 9.03 10.45
CA LEU A 67 1.07 10.38 10.98
C LEU A 67 0.46 11.49 10.11
N GLU A 68 0.00 11.18 8.91
CA GLU A 68 -0.55 12.17 7.98
C GLU A 68 -1.95 12.62 8.42
N ASP A 69 -2.15 13.93 8.59
CA ASP A 69 -3.44 14.52 8.98
C ASP A 69 -4.30 14.82 7.76
N ASP A 70 -4.68 13.75 7.05
CA ASP A 70 -5.45 13.82 5.81
C ASP A 70 -6.91 13.41 6.04
N TYR A 71 -7.85 14.29 5.68
CA TYR A 71 -9.29 14.05 5.72
C TYR A 71 -9.94 14.06 4.33
N ILE A 72 -9.15 14.24 3.27
CA ILE A 72 -9.63 14.31 1.89
C ILE A 72 -9.76 12.92 1.29
N HIS A 73 -8.80 12.01 1.53
CA HIS A 73 -8.82 10.69 0.93
C HIS A 73 -9.66 9.69 1.74
N PRO A 74 -10.53 8.87 1.10
CA PRO A 74 -11.43 7.96 1.82
C PRO A 74 -10.73 6.93 2.71
N LEU A 75 -9.52 6.52 2.32
CA LEU A 75 -8.69 5.53 3.03
C LEU A 75 -7.47 6.17 3.70
N SER A 76 -7.54 7.47 4.00
CA SER A 76 -6.58 8.11 4.90
C SER A 76 -6.70 7.51 6.30
N PHE A 77 -5.63 7.58 7.09
CA PHE A 77 -5.64 7.08 8.45
C PHE A 77 -6.75 7.71 9.30
N CYS A 78 -6.94 9.03 9.19
CA CYS A 78 -7.96 9.76 9.96
C CYS A 78 -9.38 9.33 9.57
N ASN A 79 -9.66 9.16 8.27
CA ASN A 79 -10.98 8.72 7.81
C ASN A 79 -11.24 7.25 8.15
N CYS A 80 -10.24 6.37 8.05
CA CYS A 80 -10.34 4.99 8.52
C CYS A 80 -10.66 4.96 10.03
N CYS A 81 -9.91 5.69 10.86
CA CYS A 81 -10.16 5.75 12.31
C CYS A 81 -11.57 6.24 12.63
N ARG A 82 -11.99 7.35 12.00
CA ARG A 82 -13.32 7.91 12.18
C ARG A 82 -14.43 6.92 11.81
N SER A 83 -14.27 6.22 10.69
CA SER A 83 -15.24 5.25 10.19
C SER A 83 -15.41 4.06 11.15
N VAL A 84 -14.31 3.57 11.74
CA VAL A 84 -14.33 2.43 12.66
C VAL A 84 -14.54 2.84 14.14
N GLY A 85 -14.80 4.12 14.42
CA GLY A 85 -15.03 4.62 15.78
C GLY A 85 -13.77 4.73 16.67
N LEU A 86 -12.59 4.83 16.07
CA LEU A 86 -11.32 5.05 16.76
C LEU A 86 -10.92 6.52 16.79
N ASP A 87 -10.27 6.94 17.88
CA ASP A 87 -9.61 8.24 18.00
C ASP A 87 -8.18 8.16 17.43
N ALA A 88 -7.97 8.88 16.32
CA ALA A 88 -6.70 8.92 15.60
C ALA A 88 -5.54 9.46 16.47
N GLU A 89 -5.79 10.49 17.28
CA GLU A 89 -4.77 11.12 18.12
C GLU A 89 -4.41 10.24 19.32
N LEU A 90 -5.41 9.60 19.93
CA LEU A 90 -5.17 8.61 20.97
C LEU A 90 -4.33 7.45 20.45
N LEU A 91 -4.66 6.94 19.26
CA LEU A 91 -3.92 5.84 18.64
C LEU A 91 -2.48 6.24 18.30
N ARG A 92 -2.26 7.43 17.74
CA ARG A 92 -0.91 7.99 17.51
C ARG A 92 -0.11 8.14 18.79
N SER A 93 -0.73 8.59 19.87
CA SER A 93 -0.10 8.71 21.19
C SER A 93 0.32 7.35 21.73
N MET A 94 -0.54 6.33 21.62
CA MET A 94 -0.23 4.95 22.01
C MET A 94 0.90 4.36 21.17
N LEU A 95 0.87 4.56 19.86
CA LEU A 95 1.91 4.11 18.94
C LEU A 95 3.26 4.77 19.25
N SER A 96 3.26 6.08 19.46
CA SER A 96 4.47 6.82 19.83
C SER A 96 5.11 6.27 21.10
N ARG A 97 4.30 5.83 22.08
CA ARG A 97 4.78 5.19 23.31
C ARG A 97 5.35 3.79 23.07
N LEU A 98 4.68 2.98 22.24
CA LEU A 98 5.17 1.64 21.88
C LEU A 98 6.47 1.70 21.08
N LEU A 99 6.66 2.77 20.33
CA LEU A 99 7.75 2.94 19.39
C LEU A 99 8.82 3.91 19.90
N LYS A 100 8.78 4.31 21.17
CA LYS A 100 9.78 5.16 21.85
C LYS A 100 11.18 4.52 22.00
N GLY A 101 11.43 3.39 21.31
CA GLY A 101 12.77 2.88 20.99
C GLY A 101 13.19 3.03 19.52
N GLY A 102 12.34 3.57 18.64
CA GLY A 102 12.56 3.67 17.19
C GLY A 102 12.07 4.95 16.50
N PHE A 103 11.47 5.90 17.22
CA PHE A 103 10.99 7.18 16.66
C PHE A 103 11.92 8.37 16.93
N GLU A 104 12.87 8.24 17.84
CA GLU A 104 13.95 9.20 18.06
C GLU A 104 15.10 8.83 17.11
N ASN A 105 15.12 9.44 15.91
CA ASN A 105 16.30 9.62 15.02
C ASN A 105 15.88 9.64 13.53
N GLU A 106 15.02 10.56 13.13
CA GLU A 106 15.15 11.18 11.79
C GLU A 106 14.72 12.64 11.95
N SER A 107 15.65 13.45 12.45
CA SER A 107 15.58 14.91 12.33
C SER A 107 15.56 15.26 10.84
N ILE A 108 14.65 16.16 10.48
CA ILE A 108 14.65 16.90 9.21
C ILE A 108 15.95 17.69 9.07
#